data_AF-A0AA41QUI4-F1
#
_entry.id   AF-A0AA41QUI4-F1
#
_cell.length_a   1.000
_cell.length_b   1.000
_cell.length_c   1.000
_cell.angle_alpha   90.00
_cell.angle_beta   90.00
_cell.angle_gamma   90.00
#
_symmetry.space_group_name_H-M   'P 1'
#
loop_
_entity.id
_entity.type
_entity.pdbx_description
1 polymer ?
#
loop_
_entity_poly.entity_id
_entity_poly.type
_entity_poly.pdbx_seq_one_letter_code
_entity_poly.pdbx_strand_id
1 'polypeptide(L)'
;MNIVNGWATIPLAIVGFLIALQQISKTRDAAEAAKDAAEAATKHIGSNLLLVVLPQLVQIETNLEWAVGRGDRNAAIHYLGAWRWQAGQVRGHLMTKKSPHAEFLAQLQTSIAIAADTKLALQDPAADIPRRTKSVQKMIALVTGMVGELTARNSLEGTLLDAHI
;
A
#
# COMPACT_ATOMS: atom_id res chain seq x y z
N MET A 1 1.01 -67.80 26.79
CA MET A 1 0.12 -66.80 27.41
C MET A 1 1.01 -65.77 28.08
N ASN A 2 1.54 -64.82 27.30
CA ASN A 2 2.50 -63.82 27.77
C ASN A 2 1.76 -62.53 28.06
N ILE A 3 1.34 -62.37 29.31
CA ILE A 3 0.82 -61.12 29.87
C ILE A 3 2.04 -60.36 30.39
N VAL A 4 2.79 -59.73 29.50
CA VAL A 4 3.90 -58.86 29.91
C VAL A 4 3.86 -57.60 29.05
N ASN A 5 3.87 -56.46 29.73
CA ASN A 5 4.18 -55.12 29.21
C ASN A 5 3.06 -54.23 28.66
N GLY A 6 1.89 -54.19 29.32
CA GLY A 6 0.94 -53.08 29.18
C GLY A 6 1.34 -51.79 29.94
N TRP A 7 2.30 -51.87 30.88
CA TRP A 7 2.65 -50.75 31.77
C TRP A 7 3.82 -49.88 31.28
N ALA A 8 4.58 -50.32 30.27
CA ALA A 8 5.72 -49.57 29.72
C ALA A 8 5.34 -48.54 28.64
N THR A 9 4.10 -48.57 28.13
CA THR A 9 3.64 -47.66 27.07
C THR A 9 3.10 -46.32 27.60
N ILE A 10 2.62 -46.28 28.85
CA ILE A 10 2.09 -45.06 29.47
C ILE A 10 3.18 -43.98 29.68
N PRO A 11 4.38 -44.30 30.22
CA PRO A 11 5.43 -43.30 30.39
C PRO A 11 5.94 -42.75 29.04
N LEU A 12 6.01 -43.61 28.02
CA LEU A 12 6.49 -43.23 26.69
C LEU A 12 5.53 -42.25 25.99
N ALA A 13 4.22 -42.44 26.16
CA ALA A 13 3.20 -41.55 25.61
C ALA A 13 3.24 -40.15 26.26
N ILE A 14 3.50 -40.07 27.57
CA ILE A 14 3.64 -38.78 28.29
C ILE A 14 4.87 -38.02 27.80
N VAL A 15 6.00 -38.71 27.60
CA VAL A 15 7.22 -38.08 27.07
C VAL A 15 7.01 -37.56 25.65
N GLY A 16 6.34 -38.33 24.78
CA GLY A 16 6.00 -37.90 23.42
C GLY A 16 5.08 -36.66 23.40
N PHE A 17 4.10 -36.60 24.30
CA PHE A 17 3.19 -35.46 24.43
C PHE A 17 3.91 -34.19 24.93
N LEU A 18 4.84 -34.32 25.89
CA LEU A 18 5.64 -33.19 26.37
C LEU A 18 6.57 -32.61 25.28
N ILE A 19 7.17 -33.48 24.46
CA ILE A 19 8.00 -33.05 23.32
C ILE A 19 7.15 -32.32 22.27
N ALA A 20 5.94 -32.81 21.98
CA ALA A 20 5.01 -32.14 21.06
C ALA A 20 4.58 -30.75 21.57
N LEU A 21 4.29 -30.61 22.86
CA LEU A 21 3.97 -29.30 23.47
C LEU A 21 5.15 -28.32 23.36
N GLN A 22 6.38 -28.81 23.52
CA GLN A 22 7.58 -27.99 23.39
C GLN A 22 7.82 -27.55 21.94
N GLN A 23 7.49 -28.39 20.95
CA GLN A 23 7.52 -28.02 19.53
C GLN A 23 6.43 -27.00 19.18
N ILE A 24 5.22 -27.14 19.73
CA ILE A 24 4.13 -26.17 19.54
C ILE A 24 4.51 -24.80 20.11
N SER A 25 5.13 -24.74 21.29
CA SER A 25 5.62 -23.48 21.87
C SER A 25 6.68 -22.82 20.98
N LYS A 26 7.68 -23.59 20.52
CA LYS A 26 8.71 -23.07 19.61
C LYS A 26 8.14 -22.63 18.25
N THR A 27 7.10 -23.29 17.76
CA THR A 27 6.41 -22.92 16.52
C THR A 27 5.61 -21.63 16.69
N ARG A 28 5.00 -21.43 17.86
CA ARG A 28 4.33 -20.19 18.21
C ARG A 28 5.31 -19.01 18.29
N ASP A 29 6.45 -19.20 18.96
CA ASP A 29 7.48 -18.16 19.06
C ASP A 29 8.08 -17.84 17.68
N ALA A 30 8.29 -18.86 16.84
CA ALA A 30 8.75 -18.67 15.46
C ALA A 30 7.69 -17.98 14.58
N ALA A 31 6.40 -18.27 14.77
CA ALA A 31 5.31 -17.62 14.06
C ALA A 31 5.13 -16.17 14.50
N GLU A 32 5.33 -15.88 15.78
CA GLU A 32 5.29 -14.53 16.36
C GLU A 32 6.49 -13.71 15.87
N ALA A 33 7.71 -14.27 15.90
CA ALA A 33 8.89 -13.64 15.32
C ALA A 33 8.79 -13.45 13.80
N ALA A 34 8.21 -14.40 13.06
CA ALA A 34 7.98 -14.27 11.62
C ALA A 34 6.92 -13.21 11.30
N LYS A 35 5.88 -13.10 12.14
CA LYS A 35 4.87 -12.06 12.05
C LYS A 35 5.50 -10.68 12.31
N ASP A 36 6.30 -10.54 13.35
CA ASP A 36 6.97 -9.29 13.69
C ASP A 36 7.97 -8.89 12.60
N ALA A 37 8.74 -9.85 12.07
CA ALA A 37 9.64 -9.63 10.94
C ALA A 37 8.87 -9.25 9.65
N ALA A 38 7.72 -9.87 9.40
CA ALA A 38 6.87 -9.54 8.26
C ALA A 38 6.22 -8.15 8.41
N GLU A 39 5.80 -7.77 9.63
CA GLU A 39 5.28 -6.43 9.95
C GLU A 39 6.36 -5.35 9.81
N ALA A 40 7.59 -5.62 10.27
CA ALA A 40 8.74 -4.74 10.07
C ALA A 40 9.10 -4.61 8.59
N ALA A 41 9.17 -5.72 7.86
CA ALA A 41 9.45 -5.73 6.42
C ALA A 41 8.37 -4.97 5.63
N THR A 42 7.08 -5.15 5.95
CA THR A 42 6.00 -4.40 5.29
C THR A 42 6.06 -2.91 5.56
N LYS A 43 6.47 -2.50 6.76
CA LYS A 43 6.70 -1.07 7.09
C LYS A 43 7.80 -0.46 6.21
N HIS A 44 8.93 -1.15 6.03
CA HIS A 44 10.04 -0.67 5.19
C HIS A 44 9.77 -0.76 3.68
N ILE A 45 8.98 -1.75 3.23
CA ILE A 45 8.58 -1.88 1.83
C ILE A 45 7.65 -0.73 1.42
N GLY A 46 6.76 -0.30 2.31
CA GLY A 46 5.84 0.81 2.05
C GLY A 46 6.55 2.13 1.74
N SER A 47 7.61 2.48 2.49
CA SER A 47 8.39 3.69 2.27
C SER A 47 9.18 3.66 0.96
N ASN A 48 9.79 2.51 0.64
CA ASN A 48 10.58 2.36 -0.59
C ASN A 48 9.71 2.39 -1.85
N LEU A 49 8.49 1.85 -1.78
CA LEU A 49 7.56 1.90 -2.90
C LEU A 49 7.14 3.34 -3.21
N LEU A 50 6.87 4.16 -2.19
CA LEU A 50 6.47 5.56 -2.39
C LEU A 50 7.55 6.37 -3.10
N LEU A 51 8.83 6.13 -2.79
CA LEU A 51 9.96 6.76 -3.48
C LEU A 51 10.00 6.44 -4.98
N VAL A 52 9.61 5.22 -5.36
CA VAL A 52 9.60 4.78 -6.77
C VAL A 52 8.34 5.26 -7.50
N VAL A 53 7.20 5.30 -6.82
CA VAL A 53 5.90 5.62 -7.44
C VAL A 53 5.66 7.13 -7.52
N LEU A 54 6.21 7.93 -6.60
CA LEU A 54 6.02 9.38 -6.59
C LEU A 54 6.41 10.05 -7.93
N PRO A 55 7.59 9.79 -8.54
CA PRO A 55 7.94 10.36 -9.83
C PRO A 55 6.93 10.01 -10.94
N GLN A 56 6.36 8.80 -10.90
CA GLN A 56 5.37 8.37 -11.88
C GLN A 56 4.04 9.11 -11.73
N LEU A 57 3.59 9.31 -10.49
CA LEU A 57 2.37 10.07 -10.20
C LEU A 57 2.51 11.54 -10.62
N VAL A 58 3.64 12.18 -10.29
CA VAL A 58 3.94 13.56 -10.69
C VAL A 58 4.02 13.70 -12.21
N GLN A 59 4.60 12.72 -12.90
CA GLN A 59 4.64 12.72 -14.36
C GLN A 59 3.23 12.63 -14.97
N ILE A 60 2.35 11.79 -14.41
CA ILE A 60 0.96 11.68 -14.87
C ILE A 60 0.19 12.98 -14.62
N GLU A 61 0.37 13.60 -13.46
CA GLU A 61 -0.19 14.92 -13.14
C GLU A 61 0.24 15.97 -14.16
N THR A 62 1.55 16.12 -14.38
CA THR A 62 2.10 17.07 -15.33
C THR A 62 1.54 16.83 -16.73
N ASN A 63 1.54 15.58 -17.20
CA ASN A 63 1.03 15.24 -18.53
C ASN A 63 -0.48 15.53 -18.66
N LEU A 64 -1.26 15.31 -17.60
CA LEU A 64 -2.67 15.66 -17.57
C LEU A 64 -2.87 17.18 -17.69
N GLU A 65 -2.09 17.98 -16.96
CA GLU A 65 -2.15 19.45 -17.06
C GLU A 65 -1.83 19.95 -18.46
N TRP A 66 -0.80 19.38 -19.10
CA TRP A 66 -0.44 19.70 -20.48
C TRP A 66 -1.55 19.32 -21.47
N ALA A 67 -2.16 18.15 -21.32
CA ALA A 67 -3.28 17.71 -22.16
C ALA A 67 -4.49 18.66 -22.01
N VAL A 68 -4.83 19.05 -20.78
CA VAL A 68 -5.90 20.00 -20.51
C VAL A 68 -5.60 21.37 -21.11
N GLY A 69 -4.38 21.88 -20.94
CA GLY A 69 -3.95 23.17 -21.48
C GLY A 69 -4.00 23.23 -23.02
N ARG A 70 -3.79 22.10 -23.70
CA ARG A 70 -3.90 21.97 -25.16
C ARG A 70 -5.31 21.65 -25.66
N GLY A 71 -6.26 21.41 -24.77
CA GLY A 71 -7.60 20.93 -25.14
C GLY A 71 -7.58 19.52 -25.76
N ASP A 72 -6.55 18.71 -25.50
CA ASP A 72 -6.46 17.34 -25.99
C ASP A 72 -7.29 16.40 -25.10
N ARG A 73 -8.55 16.20 -25.50
CA ARG A 73 -9.52 15.33 -24.82
C ARG A 73 -9.01 13.90 -24.66
N ASN A 74 -8.43 13.34 -25.72
CA ASN A 74 -8.03 11.94 -25.75
C ASN A 74 -6.85 11.69 -24.81
N ALA A 75 -5.87 12.60 -24.83
CA ALA A 75 -4.76 12.57 -23.89
C ALA A 75 -5.25 12.75 -22.43
N ALA A 76 -6.18 13.68 -22.17
CA ALA A 76 -6.73 13.86 -20.83
C ALA A 76 -7.45 12.59 -20.32
N ILE A 77 -8.29 11.95 -21.14
CA ILE A 77 -8.95 10.68 -20.82
C ILE A 77 -7.92 9.57 -20.53
N HIS A 78 -6.84 9.51 -21.32
CA HIS A 78 -5.76 8.55 -21.14
C HIS A 78 -5.06 8.75 -19.78
N TYR A 79 -4.61 9.98 -19.47
CA TYR A 79 -3.90 10.26 -18.22
C TYR A 79 -4.79 10.13 -16.98
N LEU A 80 -6.09 10.43 -17.05
CA LEU A 80 -7.04 10.11 -15.98
C LEU A 80 -7.16 8.60 -15.73
N GLY A 81 -7.09 7.80 -16.80
CA GLY A 81 -7.02 6.35 -16.69
C GLY A 81 -5.73 5.87 -16.04
N ALA A 82 -4.60 6.41 -16.47
CA ALA A 82 -3.28 6.10 -15.90
C ALA A 82 -3.20 6.47 -14.40
N TRP A 83 -3.72 7.65 -14.03
CA TRP A 83 -3.81 8.09 -12.64
C TRP A 83 -4.57 7.08 -11.78
N ARG A 84 -5.80 6.71 -12.19
CA ARG A 84 -6.64 5.75 -11.44
C ARG A 84 -5.93 4.42 -11.22
N TRP A 85 -5.25 3.93 -12.25
CA TRP A 85 -4.51 2.68 -12.17
C TRP A 85 -3.36 2.79 -11.15
N GLN A 86 -2.47 3.78 -11.31
CA GLN A 86 -1.30 3.94 -10.43
C GLN A 86 -1.70 4.26 -8.99
N ALA A 87 -2.62 5.21 -8.79
CA ALA A 87 -3.16 5.53 -7.48
C ALA A 87 -3.84 4.32 -6.81
N GLY A 88 -4.53 3.47 -7.58
CA GLY A 88 -5.12 2.23 -7.10
C GLY A 88 -4.08 1.22 -6.61
N GLN A 89 -2.95 1.10 -7.33
CA GLN A 89 -1.83 0.26 -6.90
C GLN A 89 -1.24 0.78 -5.58
N VAL A 90 -0.97 2.09 -5.48
CA VAL A 90 -0.48 2.70 -4.23
C VAL A 90 -1.43 2.44 -3.07
N ARG A 91 -2.73 2.63 -3.28
CA ARG A 91 -3.75 2.36 -2.25
C ARG A 91 -3.71 0.89 -1.81
N GLY A 92 -3.66 -0.04 -2.75
CA GLY A 92 -3.60 -1.48 -2.46
C GLY A 92 -2.40 -1.87 -1.62
N HIS A 93 -1.23 -1.29 -1.89
CA HIS A 93 -0.01 -1.55 -1.13
C HIS A 93 -0.03 -0.94 0.28
N LEU A 94 -0.68 0.21 0.45
CA LEU A 94 -0.75 0.92 1.73
C LEU A 94 -1.93 0.49 2.62
N MET A 95 -2.87 -0.32 2.09
CA MET A 95 -3.97 -0.89 2.85
C MET A 95 -3.47 -2.02 3.77
N THR A 96 -2.94 -1.64 4.94
CA THR A 96 -2.69 -2.55 6.06
C THR A 96 -3.76 -2.39 7.14
N LYS A 97 -3.96 -3.40 7.99
CA LYS A 97 -5.02 -3.39 9.05
C LYS A 97 -4.90 -2.23 10.05
N LYS A 98 -3.74 -1.57 10.14
CA LYS A 98 -3.47 -0.42 11.04
C LYS A 98 -2.66 0.65 10.31
N SER A 99 -3.08 1.06 9.12
CA SER A 99 -2.33 2.05 8.35
C SER A 99 -2.34 3.41 9.07
N PRO A 100 -1.17 3.99 9.43
CA PRO A 100 -1.09 5.33 10.00
C PRO A 100 -1.48 6.42 8.98
N HIS A 101 -1.73 6.03 7.73
CA HIS A 101 -2.02 6.91 6.60
C HIS A 101 -3.51 6.96 6.24
N ALA A 102 -4.41 6.77 7.22
CA ALA A 102 -5.86 6.70 6.97
C ALA A 102 -6.40 7.93 6.22
N GLU A 103 -5.97 9.13 6.59
CA GLU A 103 -6.33 10.37 5.90
C GLU A 103 -5.85 10.39 4.45
N PHE A 104 -4.56 10.06 4.23
CA PHE A 104 -4.00 9.95 2.88
C PHE A 104 -4.73 8.93 2.02
N LEU A 105 -5.05 7.76 2.56
CA LEU A 105 -5.82 6.72 1.85
C LEU A 105 -7.23 7.20 1.47
N ALA A 106 -7.88 8.02 2.30
CA ALA A 106 -9.18 8.60 2.01
C ALA A 106 -9.09 9.64 0.87
N GLN A 107 -8.08 10.52 0.88
CA GLN A 107 -7.85 11.49 -0.19
C GLN A 107 -7.47 10.81 -1.50
N LEU A 108 -6.61 9.79 -1.44
CA LEU A 108 -6.21 8.97 -2.58
C LEU A 108 -7.44 8.29 -3.21
N GLN A 109 -8.31 7.68 -2.40
CA GLN A 109 -9.54 7.07 -2.88
C GLN A 109 -10.51 8.10 -3.50
N THR A 110 -10.62 9.27 -2.89
CA THR A 110 -11.43 10.37 -3.43
C THR A 110 -10.91 10.83 -4.78
N SER A 111 -9.58 10.96 -4.94
CA SER A 111 -8.94 11.30 -6.22
C SER A 111 -9.25 10.28 -7.32
N ILE A 112 -9.24 8.98 -6.99
CA ILE A 112 -9.55 7.90 -7.93
C ILE A 112 -11.00 7.97 -8.40
N ALA A 113 -11.93 8.24 -7.48
CA ALA A 113 -13.35 8.38 -7.78
C ALA A 113 -13.60 9.60 -8.68
N ILE A 114 -13.09 10.78 -8.31
CA ILE A 114 -13.25 11.99 -9.11
C ILE A 114 -12.61 11.84 -10.50
N ALA A 115 -11.47 11.16 -10.60
CA ALA A 115 -10.85 10.85 -11.90
C ALA A 115 -11.70 9.90 -12.74
N ALA A 116 -12.42 8.96 -12.12
CA ALA A 116 -13.35 8.07 -12.81
C ALA A 116 -14.51 8.85 -13.42
N ASP A 117 -15.15 9.68 -12.61
CA ASP A 117 -16.31 10.48 -13.02
C ASP A 117 -15.92 11.51 -14.07
N THR A 118 -14.77 12.17 -13.89
CA THR A 118 -14.25 13.13 -14.88
C THR A 118 -13.95 12.45 -16.21
N LYS A 119 -13.36 11.25 -16.19
CA LYS A 119 -13.09 10.47 -17.41
C LYS A 119 -14.38 10.16 -18.17
N LEU A 120 -15.45 9.76 -17.47
CA LEU A 120 -16.76 9.52 -18.07
C LEU A 120 -17.36 10.80 -18.63
N ALA A 121 -17.30 11.91 -17.88
CA ALA A 121 -17.82 13.21 -18.34
C ALA A 121 -17.10 13.73 -19.59
N LEU A 122 -15.81 13.43 -19.75
CA LEU A 122 -15.05 13.80 -20.95
C LEU A 122 -15.37 12.94 -22.18
N GLN A 123 -16.14 11.86 -22.06
CA GLN A 123 -16.62 11.10 -23.22
C GLN A 123 -17.62 11.89 -24.08
N ASP A 124 -18.29 12.89 -23.50
CA ASP A 124 -19.14 13.83 -24.24
C ASP A 124 -18.27 14.79 -25.08
N PRO A 125 -18.34 14.75 -26.42
CA PRO A 125 -17.56 15.62 -27.30
C PRO A 125 -17.81 17.12 -27.09
N ALA A 126 -18.97 17.49 -26.54
CA ALA A 126 -19.33 18.88 -26.26
C ALA A 126 -18.82 19.38 -24.90
N ALA A 127 -18.26 18.51 -24.06
CA ALA A 127 -17.82 18.90 -22.73
C ALA A 127 -16.60 19.84 -22.76
N ASP A 128 -16.67 20.95 -22.02
CA ASP A 128 -15.55 21.87 -21.78
C ASP A 128 -14.47 21.19 -20.91
N ILE A 129 -13.31 20.89 -21.53
CA ILE A 129 -12.23 20.11 -20.90
C ILE A 129 -11.68 20.83 -19.65
N PRO A 130 -11.13 22.06 -19.72
CA PRO A 130 -10.64 22.78 -18.54
C PRO A 130 -11.65 22.85 -17.39
N ARG A 131 -12.93 23.12 -17.70
CA ARG A 131 -13.96 23.22 -16.66
C ARG A 131 -14.22 21.88 -15.99
N ARG A 132 -14.28 20.79 -16.76
CA ARG A 132 -14.54 19.44 -16.24
C ARG A 132 -13.34 18.88 -15.47
N THR A 133 -12.10 19.21 -15.86
CA THR A 133 -10.89 18.66 -15.21
C THR A 133 -10.42 19.43 -13.99
N LYS A 134 -10.89 20.67 -13.78
CA LYS A 134 -10.44 21.52 -12.66
C LYS A 134 -10.53 20.84 -11.29
N SER A 135 -11.60 20.08 -11.03
CA SER A 135 -11.79 19.39 -9.74
C SER A 135 -10.79 18.24 -9.57
N VAL A 136 -10.63 17.39 -10.59
CA VAL A 136 -9.69 16.27 -10.53
C VAL A 136 -8.24 16.74 -10.45
N GLN A 137 -7.86 17.79 -11.19
CA GLN A 137 -6.49 18.34 -11.13
C GLN A 137 -6.13 18.81 -9.71
N LYS A 138 -7.04 19.52 -9.03
CA LYS A 138 -6.84 19.93 -7.63
C LYS A 138 -6.65 18.74 -6.69
N MET A 139 -7.46 17.69 -6.87
CA MET A 139 -7.39 16.51 -6.02
C MET A 139 -6.13 15.68 -6.28
N ILE A 140 -5.70 15.59 -7.54
CA ILE A 140 -4.43 14.97 -7.93
C ILE A 140 -3.26 15.72 -7.28
N ALA A 141 -3.22 17.05 -7.42
CA ALA A 141 -2.18 17.90 -6.83
C ALA A 141 -2.12 17.79 -5.30
N LEU A 142 -3.29 17.70 -4.64
CA LEU A 142 -3.34 17.45 -3.20
C LEU A 142 -2.68 16.12 -2.84
N VAL A 143 -3.05 15.05 -3.54
CA VAL A 143 -2.51 13.71 -3.28
C VAL A 143 -1.01 13.63 -3.57
N THR A 144 -0.52 14.19 -4.68
CA THR A 144 0.92 14.20 -5.00
C THR A 144 1.70 15.02 -3.97
N GLY A 145 1.15 16.15 -3.50
CA GLY A 145 1.69 16.92 -2.39
C GLY A 145 1.82 16.11 -1.09
N MET A 146 0.76 15.39 -0.71
CA MET A 146 0.78 14.51 0.48
C MET A 146 1.81 13.38 0.34
N VAL A 147 1.96 12.77 -0.85
CA VAL A 147 2.99 11.75 -1.08
C VAL A 147 4.39 12.34 -0.94
N GLY A 148 4.62 13.54 -1.47
CA GLY A 148 5.88 14.26 -1.30
C GLY A 148 6.21 14.51 0.17
N GLU A 149 5.23 14.95 0.96
CA GLU A 149 5.39 15.16 2.40
C GLU A 149 5.70 13.86 3.15
N LEU A 150 4.96 12.78 2.87
CA LEU A 150 5.20 11.46 3.47
C LEU A 150 6.61 10.93 3.13
N THR A 151 7.05 11.15 1.89
CA THR A 151 8.37 10.74 1.42
C THR A 151 9.47 11.50 2.17
N ALA A 152 9.33 12.82 2.31
CA ALA A 152 10.29 13.64 3.05
C ALA A 152 10.38 13.24 4.54
N ARG A 153 9.23 12.97 5.19
CA ARG A 153 9.21 12.50 6.59
C ARG A 153 9.93 11.16 6.75
N ASN A 154 9.67 10.20 5.85
CA ASN A 154 10.31 8.88 5.90
C ASN A 154 11.83 8.94 5.68
N SER A 155 12.32 9.83 4.81
CA SER A 155 13.76 10.02 4.58
C SER A 155 14.49 10.57 5.82
N LEU A 156 13.84 11.46 6.58
CA LEU A 156 14.39 12.01 7.82
C LEU A 156 14.46 10.95 8.93
N GLU A 157 13.41 10.15 9.10
CA GLU A 157 13.39 9.07 10.09
C GLU A 157 14.46 8.00 9.82
N GLY A 158 14.69 7.65 8.55
CA GLY A 158 15.75 6.70 8.17
C GLY A 158 17.15 7.19 8.54
N THR A 159 17.44 8.47 8.30
CA THR A 159 18.77 9.06 8.57
C THR A 159 19.09 9.13 10.07
N LEU A 160 18.08 9.34 10.92
CA LEU A 160 18.25 9.41 12.37
C LEU A 160 18.52 8.03 13.00
N LEU A 161 17.94 6.96 12.44
CA LEU A 161 18.20 5.60 12.90
C LEU A 161 19.63 5.15 12.57
N ASP A 162 20.15 5.50 11.39
CA ASP A 162 21.52 5.17 10.98
C ASP A 162 22.59 5.94 11.78
N ALA A 163 22.24 7.09 12.38
CA ALA A 163 23.15 7.89 13.21
C ALA A 163 23.29 7.36 14.66
N HIS A 164 22.53 6.34 15.06
CA HIS A 164 22.53 5.76 16.41
C HIS A 164 23.03 4.32 16.47
N ILE A 165 23.63 3.82 15.37
CA ILE A 165 24.32 2.53 15.27
C ILE A 165 25.82 2.79 15.12
#